data_AF-A0A7X3RC18-F1
#
_entry.id   AF-A0A7X3RC18-F1
#
_cell.length_a   1.000
_cell.length_b   1.000
_cell.length_c   1.000
_cell.angle_alpha   90.00
_cell.angle_beta   90.00
_cell.angle_gamma   90.00
#
_symmetry.space_group_name_H-M   'P 1'
#
loop_
_entity.id
_entity.type
_entity.pdbx_description
1 polymer ?
#
loop_
_entity_poly.entity_id
_entity_poly.type
_entity_poly.pdbx_seq_one_letter_code
_entity_poly.pdbx_strand_id
1 'polypeptide(L)'
;MKMKTQHGFILVLFLLFAVTHNGITAHHETGASEYHELNKQVIASIDRGLEWLKGQQAEDGLFADHPGITALALTAFLRHPEKKYSETEHPFIQKGLQRLVEMQQPNGAIYDLEMQPALPNYNTAISVMALSSTGNPKYDEAIKKAQGFLKGLQVIDEESVYYGGIGYGSRQDVKDLSNLNLAIQALKESGSDDQEVWDKAIKFLERTQNRSESNDQSWAGNDGGFIYAPDGESKAGTDAAGSPRSYASMTYAGLLSFIYANVDKNDERVQAAFKWIKEH
;
A
#
# COMPACT_ATOMS: atom_id res chain seq x y z
N MET A 1 -24.51 40.89 3.43
CA MET A 1 -24.06 40.06 4.57
C MET A 1 -25.02 38.89 4.75
N LYS A 2 -24.72 37.74 4.14
CA LYS A 2 -25.46 36.48 4.31
C LYS A 2 -24.45 35.34 4.27
N MET A 3 -24.21 34.76 5.45
CA MET A 3 -23.52 33.48 5.62
C MET A 3 -24.34 32.38 4.94
N LYS A 4 -23.72 31.61 4.05
CA LYS A 4 -24.24 30.32 3.60
C LYS A 4 -23.42 29.22 4.26
N THR A 5 -24.14 28.41 5.02
CA THR A 5 -23.74 27.20 5.72
C THR A 5 -23.19 26.14 4.77
N GLN A 6 -22.02 25.59 5.09
CA GLN A 6 -21.49 24.36 4.53
C GLN A 6 -22.13 23.17 5.27
N HIS A 7 -22.99 22.39 4.62
CA HIS A 7 -23.33 21.01 5.00
C HIS A 7 -23.75 20.25 3.72
N GLY A 8 -23.04 19.17 3.39
CA GLY A 8 -23.30 18.24 2.29
C GLY A 8 -21.98 17.82 1.63
N PHE A 9 -21.53 16.56 1.62
CA PHE A 9 -22.25 15.30 1.66
C PHE A 9 -21.38 14.22 2.36
N ILE A 10 -21.85 13.73 3.51
CA ILE A 10 -21.61 12.36 3.97
C ILE A 10 -22.88 11.61 3.59
N LEU A 11 -22.84 10.78 2.54
CA LEU A 11 -23.78 9.68 2.32
C LEU A 11 -23.36 8.90 1.07
N VAL A 12 -22.81 7.69 1.23
CA VAL A 12 -23.30 6.47 0.57
C VAL A 12 -22.87 5.29 1.45
N LEU A 13 -23.72 4.91 2.39
CA LEU A 13 -23.74 3.60 3.02
C LEU A 13 -25.22 3.18 3.11
N PHE A 14 -25.47 1.92 2.74
CA PHE A 14 -26.73 1.14 2.80
C PHE A 14 -27.71 1.18 1.61
N LEU A 15 -27.72 0.06 0.89
CA LEU A 15 -28.84 -0.69 0.25
C LEU A 15 -28.30 -2.13 0.12
N LEU A 16 -28.91 -3.26 0.51
CA LEU A 16 -30.20 -3.64 1.07
C LEU A 16 -30.03 -5.07 1.64
N PHE A 17 -30.61 -5.37 2.80
CA PHE A 17 -30.76 -6.73 3.33
C PHE A 17 -31.95 -7.43 2.64
N ALA A 18 -31.75 -8.63 2.09
CA ALA A 18 -32.76 -9.70 2.02
C ALA A 18 -32.14 -10.99 1.48
N VAL A 19 -31.70 -11.90 2.36
CA VAL A 19 -31.77 -13.35 2.08
C VAL A 19 -32.26 -14.06 3.33
N THR A 20 -33.43 -14.66 3.17
CA THR A 20 -34.10 -15.55 4.10
C THR A 20 -33.23 -16.74 4.48
N HIS A 21 -33.23 -17.09 5.76
CA HIS A 21 -32.73 -18.37 6.28
C HIS A 21 -33.25 -19.55 5.45
N ASN A 22 -32.34 -20.33 4.88
CA ASN A 22 -32.52 -21.76 4.65
C ASN A 22 -31.16 -22.47 4.77
N GLY A 23 -31.14 -23.45 5.67
CA GLY A 23 -30.09 -24.40 6.04
C GLY A 23 -28.75 -24.36 5.32
N ILE A 24 -27.70 -24.02 6.07
CA ILE A 24 -26.32 -24.42 5.74
C ILE A 24 -26.19 -25.90 6.16
N THR A 25 -26.42 -26.81 5.22
CA THR A 25 -25.77 -28.14 5.27
C THR A 25 -24.49 -28.04 4.47
N ALA A 26 -23.37 -28.16 5.17
CA ALA A 26 -22.03 -28.15 4.61
C ALA A 26 -21.83 -29.37 3.71
N HIS A 27 -21.66 -29.12 2.41
CA HIS A 27 -20.90 -29.97 1.50
C HIS A 27 -20.02 -29.05 0.66
N HIS A 28 -18.88 -28.64 1.22
CA HIS A 28 -17.79 -28.08 0.42
C HIS A 28 -16.93 -29.22 -0.12
N GLU A 29 -17.41 -29.91 -1.14
CA GLU A 29 -16.50 -30.52 -2.12
C GLU A 29 -15.99 -29.39 -3.01
N THR A 30 -14.85 -28.80 -2.63
CA THR A 30 -14.19 -27.77 -3.43
C THR A 30 -13.43 -28.45 -4.56
N GLY A 31 -14.09 -28.56 -5.72
CA GLY A 31 -13.43 -28.85 -6.98
C GLY A 31 -12.42 -27.75 -7.30
N ALA A 32 -11.14 -28.11 -7.38
CA ALA A 32 -10.01 -27.21 -7.67
C ALA A 32 -9.98 -26.71 -9.14
N SER A 33 -11.11 -26.27 -9.71
CA SER A 33 -11.24 -26.00 -11.15
C SER A 33 -11.90 -24.66 -11.54
N GLU A 34 -12.29 -23.79 -10.60
CA GLU A 34 -13.20 -22.66 -10.94
C GLU A 34 -12.56 -21.25 -10.99
N TYR A 35 -11.23 -21.14 -10.96
CA TYR A 35 -10.54 -19.83 -11.10
C TYR A 35 -10.00 -19.53 -12.50
N HIS A 36 -10.23 -20.38 -13.50
CA HIS A 36 -9.44 -20.31 -14.75
C HIS A 36 -9.98 -19.40 -15.86
N GLU A 37 -11.24 -18.96 -15.82
CA GLU A 37 -11.74 -17.95 -16.78
C GLU A 37 -11.84 -16.60 -16.06
N LEU A 38 -11.14 -15.58 -16.57
CA LEU A 38 -11.33 -14.22 -16.06
C LEU A 38 -12.81 -13.88 -16.18
N ASN A 39 -13.42 -13.53 -15.04
CA ASN A 39 -14.82 -13.17 -15.00
C ASN A 39 -15.04 -11.95 -15.93
N LYS A 40 -15.70 -12.20 -17.07
CA LYS A 40 -15.95 -11.19 -18.11
C LYS A 40 -16.68 -9.96 -17.58
N GLN A 41 -17.52 -10.11 -16.55
CA GLN A 41 -18.21 -9.00 -15.91
C GLN A 41 -17.26 -8.15 -15.05
N VAL A 42 -16.29 -8.80 -14.39
CA VAL A 42 -15.21 -8.10 -13.65
C VAL A 42 -14.36 -7.31 -14.63
N ILE A 43 -13.93 -7.92 -15.73
CA ILE A 43 -13.15 -7.23 -16.77
C ILE A 43 -13.92 -6.04 -17.36
N ALA A 44 -15.18 -6.23 -17.75
CA ALA A 44 -16.01 -5.13 -18.24
C ALA A 44 -16.22 -4.01 -17.22
N SER A 45 -16.10 -4.31 -15.92
CA SER A 45 -16.17 -3.29 -14.86
C SER A 45 -14.86 -2.54 -14.70
N ILE A 46 -13.72 -3.24 -14.82
CA ILE A 46 -12.38 -2.63 -14.89
C ILE A 46 -12.30 -1.71 -16.12
N ASP A 47 -12.68 -2.19 -17.30
CA ASP A 47 -12.65 -1.41 -18.54
C ASP A 47 -13.46 -0.10 -18.43
N ARG A 48 -14.68 -0.17 -17.86
CA ARG A 48 -15.51 1.03 -17.64
C ARG A 48 -14.86 2.02 -16.67
N GLY A 49 -14.24 1.53 -15.61
CA GLY A 49 -13.52 2.36 -14.65
C GLY A 49 -12.31 3.04 -15.28
N LEU A 50 -11.53 2.30 -16.07
CA LEU A 50 -10.36 2.82 -16.77
C LEU A 50 -10.72 3.82 -17.86
N GLU A 51 -11.81 3.61 -18.60
CA GLU A 51 -12.26 4.58 -19.60
C GLU A 51 -12.71 5.90 -18.95
N TRP A 52 -13.44 5.84 -17.84
CA TRP A 52 -13.76 7.05 -17.06
C TRP A 52 -12.50 7.73 -16.55
N LEU A 53 -11.57 6.94 -15.99
CA LEU A 53 -10.32 7.44 -15.42
C LEU A 53 -9.50 8.15 -16.49
N LYS A 54 -9.35 7.57 -17.70
CA LYS A 54 -8.63 8.16 -18.83
C LYS A 54 -9.12 9.59 -19.15
N GLY A 55 -10.42 9.83 -19.04
CA GLY A 55 -11.02 11.16 -19.23
C GLY A 55 -10.72 12.18 -18.13
N GLN A 56 -10.09 11.78 -17.02
CA GLN A 56 -9.74 12.66 -15.90
C GLN A 56 -8.31 13.21 -15.96
N GLN A 57 -7.48 12.77 -16.93
CA GLN A 57 -6.12 13.28 -17.05
C GLN A 57 -6.14 14.73 -17.54
N ALA A 58 -5.43 15.61 -16.83
CA ALA A 58 -5.28 17.00 -17.21
C ALA A 58 -4.32 17.17 -18.41
N GLU A 59 -4.34 18.37 -19.01
CA GLU A 59 -3.50 18.71 -20.17
C GLU A 59 -2.00 18.66 -19.88
N ASP A 60 -1.57 18.70 -18.63
CA ASP A 60 -0.17 18.54 -18.25
C ASP A 60 0.24 17.06 -18.11
N GLY A 61 -0.71 16.12 -18.12
CA GLY A 61 -0.48 14.68 -17.99
C GLY A 61 -0.70 14.14 -16.57
N LEU A 62 -1.03 14.99 -15.59
CA LEU A 62 -1.33 14.55 -14.24
C LEU A 62 -2.80 14.19 -14.07
N PHE A 63 -3.07 13.30 -13.13
CA PHE A 63 -4.39 13.07 -12.58
C PHE A 63 -4.51 13.83 -11.27
N ALA A 64 -5.57 14.64 -11.15
CA ALA A 64 -5.87 15.46 -9.97
C ALA A 64 -4.69 16.32 -9.49
N ASP A 65 -3.84 16.77 -10.42
CA ASP A 65 -2.65 17.59 -10.13
C ASP A 65 -1.74 16.98 -9.04
N HIS A 66 -1.63 15.64 -8.99
CA HIS A 66 -0.94 14.95 -7.90
C HIS A 66 -0.11 13.75 -8.38
N PRO A 67 1.19 13.65 -8.01
CA PRO A 67 2.07 12.57 -8.46
C PRO A 67 1.60 11.19 -8.01
N GLY A 68 1.28 11.00 -6.73
CA GLY A 68 0.76 9.72 -6.21
C GLY A 68 -0.53 9.26 -6.89
N ILE A 69 -1.52 10.14 -7.10
CA ILE A 69 -2.77 9.80 -7.81
C ILE A 69 -2.48 9.45 -9.27
N THR A 70 -1.60 10.20 -9.92
CA THR A 70 -1.14 9.93 -11.29
C THR A 70 -0.51 8.55 -11.39
N ALA A 71 0.44 8.24 -10.51
CA ALA A 71 1.11 6.94 -10.49
C ALA A 71 0.15 5.78 -10.20
N LEU A 72 -0.80 5.95 -9.29
CA LEU A 72 -1.84 4.95 -9.00
C LEU A 72 -2.73 4.69 -10.22
N ALA A 73 -3.19 5.76 -10.88
CA ALA A 73 -4.01 5.66 -12.08
C ALA A 73 -3.26 4.92 -13.20
N LEU A 74 -2.01 5.31 -13.48
CA LEU A 74 -1.17 4.67 -14.50
C LEU A 74 -0.90 3.20 -14.18
N THR A 75 -0.65 2.86 -12.91
CA THR A 75 -0.48 1.48 -12.47
C THR A 75 -1.72 0.63 -12.78
N ALA A 76 -2.93 1.17 -12.59
CA ALA A 76 -4.17 0.45 -12.90
C ALA A 76 -4.31 0.13 -14.40
N PHE A 77 -3.93 1.05 -15.30
CA PHE A 77 -3.88 0.78 -16.73
C PHE A 77 -2.82 -0.28 -17.06
N LEU A 78 -1.59 -0.08 -16.61
CA LEU A 78 -0.45 -0.94 -16.92
C LEU A 78 -0.61 -2.37 -16.37
N ARG A 79 -1.35 -2.53 -15.27
CA ARG A 79 -1.68 -3.83 -14.66
C ARG A 79 -3.04 -4.38 -15.07
N HIS A 80 -3.65 -3.86 -16.14
CA HIS A 80 -4.90 -4.40 -16.65
C HIS A 80 -4.77 -5.93 -16.88
N PRO A 81 -5.70 -6.77 -16.41
CA PRO A 81 -5.52 -8.22 -16.44
C PRO A 81 -5.33 -8.82 -17.84
N GLU A 82 -5.93 -8.21 -18.85
CA GLU A 82 -5.78 -8.60 -20.27
C GLU A 82 -4.65 -7.85 -21.00
N LYS A 83 -3.82 -7.06 -20.28
CA LYS A 83 -2.67 -6.33 -20.82
C LYS A 83 -2.99 -5.44 -22.03
N LYS A 84 -4.14 -4.76 -21.99
CA LYS A 84 -4.64 -3.89 -23.07
C LYS A 84 -3.89 -2.58 -23.23
N TYR A 85 -3.14 -2.17 -22.20
CA TYR A 85 -2.55 -0.84 -22.13
C TYR A 85 -1.04 -0.92 -22.07
N SER A 86 -0.40 -0.05 -22.83
CA SER A 86 1.05 0.11 -22.93
C SER A 86 1.36 1.57 -23.20
N GLU A 87 2.50 2.06 -22.72
CA GLU A 87 2.91 3.45 -23.01
C GLU A 87 3.25 3.69 -24.49
N THR A 88 3.59 2.65 -25.24
CA THR A 88 3.89 2.74 -26.68
C THR A 88 2.63 2.96 -27.51
N GLU A 89 1.51 2.38 -27.11
CA GLU A 89 0.24 2.48 -27.85
C GLU A 89 -0.69 3.55 -27.27
N HIS A 90 -0.42 4.02 -26.05
CA HIS A 90 -1.28 4.95 -25.32
C HIS A 90 -0.51 6.20 -24.89
N PRO A 91 -0.50 7.27 -25.71
CA PRO A 91 0.26 8.50 -25.44
C PRO A 91 -0.06 9.16 -24.08
N PHE A 92 -1.29 9.01 -23.59
CA PHE A 92 -1.71 9.55 -22.29
C PHE A 92 -0.95 8.87 -21.13
N ILE A 93 -0.63 7.57 -21.26
CA ILE A 93 0.19 6.83 -20.28
C ILE A 93 1.64 7.32 -20.35
N GLN A 94 2.21 7.40 -21.55
CA GLN A 94 3.58 7.91 -21.75
C GLN A 94 3.74 9.30 -21.13
N LYS A 95 2.79 10.19 -21.38
CA LYS A 95 2.79 11.56 -20.85
C LYS A 95 2.78 11.57 -19.33
N GLY A 96 1.90 10.80 -18.69
CA GLY A 96 1.84 10.71 -17.23
C GLY A 96 3.14 10.16 -16.62
N LEU A 97 3.71 9.10 -17.21
CA LEU A 97 4.99 8.54 -16.77
C LEU A 97 6.14 9.55 -16.92
N GLN A 98 6.17 10.32 -18.01
CA GLN A 98 7.16 11.36 -18.20
C GLN A 98 7.07 12.45 -17.13
N ARG A 99 5.85 12.89 -16.78
CA ARG A 99 5.65 13.86 -15.69
C ARG A 99 6.16 13.35 -14.35
N LEU A 100 5.96 12.06 -14.04
CA LEU A 100 6.52 11.47 -12.82
C LEU A 100 8.06 11.50 -12.82
N VAL A 101 8.70 11.18 -13.94
CA VAL A 101 10.17 11.24 -14.04
C VAL A 101 10.69 12.68 -13.91
N GLU A 102 9.99 13.65 -14.49
CA GLU A 102 10.34 15.08 -14.38
C GLU A 102 10.22 15.63 -12.95
N MET A 103 9.41 14.99 -12.10
CA MET A 103 9.27 15.31 -10.67
C MET A 103 10.34 14.62 -9.79
N GLN A 104 11.28 13.88 -10.38
CA GLN A 104 12.39 13.28 -9.62
C GLN A 104 13.37 14.36 -9.12
N GLN A 105 13.62 14.33 -7.82
CA GLN A 105 14.52 15.21 -7.11
C GLN A 105 15.99 14.73 -7.18
N PRO A 106 16.98 15.59 -6.89
CA PRO A 106 18.40 15.20 -6.91
C PRO A 106 18.75 14.02 -6.00
N ASN A 107 18.01 13.82 -4.91
CA ASN A 107 18.19 12.70 -3.98
C ASN A 107 17.47 11.40 -4.45
N GLY A 108 16.78 11.43 -5.59
CA GLY A 108 16.05 10.30 -6.17
C GLY A 108 14.57 10.21 -5.81
N ALA A 109 14.09 10.98 -4.83
CA ALA A 109 12.68 11.01 -4.47
C ALA A 109 11.82 11.55 -5.63
N ILE A 110 10.59 11.07 -5.79
CA ILE A 110 9.63 11.55 -6.80
C ILE A 110 8.44 12.16 -6.06
N TYR A 111 8.32 13.48 -6.11
CA TYR A 111 7.21 14.23 -5.53
C TYR A 111 7.22 15.68 -6.05
N ASP A 112 6.13 16.39 -5.80
CA ASP A 112 6.02 17.82 -6.09
C ASP A 112 6.52 18.66 -4.90
N LEU A 113 7.54 19.49 -5.13
CA LEU A 113 8.11 20.38 -4.12
C LEU A 113 7.13 21.47 -3.65
N GLU A 114 6.23 21.90 -4.53
CA GLU A 114 5.27 22.97 -4.26
C GLU A 114 4.04 22.45 -3.49
N MET A 115 3.77 21.15 -3.56
CA MET A 115 2.69 20.50 -2.86
C MET A 115 3.00 20.28 -1.36
N GLN A 116 2.08 20.67 -0.49
CA GLN A 116 2.20 20.47 0.97
C GLN A 116 0.96 19.75 1.58
N PRO A 117 1.16 18.70 2.38
CA PRO A 117 2.44 18.05 2.68
C PRO A 117 3.00 17.33 1.43
N ALA A 118 4.32 17.38 1.24
CA ALA A 118 4.99 16.82 0.06
C ALA A 118 4.96 15.28 -0.03
N LEU A 119 4.77 14.60 1.10
CA LEU A 119 4.75 13.14 1.26
C LEU A 119 5.79 12.37 0.40
N PRO A 120 7.10 12.67 0.52
CA PRO A 120 8.13 12.12 -0.37
C PRO A 120 8.15 10.59 -0.47
N ASN A 121 8.04 9.86 0.65
CA ASN A 121 8.02 8.39 0.63
C ASN A 121 6.83 7.86 -0.18
N TYR A 122 5.63 8.29 0.18
CA TYR A 122 4.38 7.80 -0.41
C TYR A 122 4.36 8.03 -1.93
N ASN A 123 4.68 9.25 -2.37
CA ASN A 123 4.72 9.60 -3.78
C ASN A 123 5.82 8.85 -4.54
N THR A 124 6.99 8.68 -3.93
CA THR A 124 8.09 7.93 -4.55
C THR A 124 7.74 6.45 -4.71
N ALA A 125 7.23 5.81 -3.67
CA ALA A 125 6.89 4.40 -3.67
C ALA A 125 5.87 4.06 -4.77
N ILE A 126 4.77 4.83 -4.87
CA ILE A 126 3.74 4.58 -5.89
C ILE A 126 4.27 4.89 -7.29
N SER A 127 5.10 5.94 -7.45
CA SER A 127 5.75 6.24 -8.73
C SER A 127 6.67 5.12 -9.19
N VAL A 128 7.45 4.52 -8.29
CA VAL A 128 8.30 3.35 -8.60
C VAL A 128 7.45 2.16 -9.04
N MET A 129 6.32 1.88 -8.38
CA MET A 129 5.40 0.82 -8.81
C MET A 129 4.84 1.07 -10.22
N ALA A 130 4.48 2.32 -10.54
CA ALA A 130 3.99 2.70 -11.87
C ALA A 130 5.06 2.52 -12.95
N LEU A 131 6.27 3.04 -12.71
CA LEU A 131 7.41 2.93 -13.64
C LEU A 131 7.81 1.46 -13.85
N SER A 132 7.89 0.67 -12.79
CA SER A 132 8.22 -0.77 -12.86
C SER A 132 7.17 -1.55 -13.66
N SER A 133 5.89 -1.18 -13.54
CA SER A 133 4.79 -1.85 -14.26
C SER A 133 4.88 -1.74 -15.79
N THR A 134 5.73 -0.86 -16.32
CA THR A 134 5.98 -0.75 -17.76
C THR A 134 6.89 -1.87 -18.29
N GLY A 135 7.77 -2.42 -17.44
CA GLY A 135 8.86 -3.30 -17.86
C GLY A 135 9.85 -2.64 -18.84
N ASN A 136 9.86 -1.30 -18.96
CA ASN A 136 10.71 -0.59 -19.91
C ASN A 136 12.05 -0.19 -19.29
N PRO A 137 13.20 -0.70 -19.80
CA PRO A 137 14.52 -0.40 -19.26
C PRO A 137 14.90 1.09 -19.25
N LYS A 138 14.22 1.93 -20.05
CA LYS A 138 14.47 3.38 -20.04
C LYS A 138 14.22 4.03 -18.67
N TYR A 139 13.44 3.38 -17.81
CA TYR A 139 13.13 3.86 -16.46
C TYR A 139 14.08 3.33 -15.38
N ASP A 140 15.00 2.41 -15.71
CA ASP A 140 15.85 1.73 -14.73
C ASP A 140 16.68 2.70 -13.88
N GLU A 141 17.23 3.76 -14.49
CA GLU A 141 18.01 4.75 -13.76
C GLU A 141 17.14 5.54 -12.77
N ALA A 142 15.96 5.97 -13.19
CA ALA A 142 15.02 6.69 -12.33
C ALA A 142 14.53 5.80 -11.18
N ILE A 143 14.19 4.55 -11.48
CA ILE A 143 13.80 3.54 -10.48
C ILE A 143 14.93 3.31 -9.48
N LYS A 144 16.18 3.11 -9.93
CA LYS A 144 17.32 2.86 -9.05
C LYS A 144 17.60 4.03 -8.09
N LYS A 145 17.51 5.27 -8.57
CA LYS A 145 17.63 6.47 -7.71
C LYS A 145 16.53 6.52 -6.67
N ALA A 146 15.29 6.25 -7.07
CA ALA A 146 14.14 6.22 -6.17
C ALA A 146 14.22 5.08 -5.14
N GLN A 147 14.68 3.89 -5.53
CA GLN A 147 14.98 2.80 -4.61
C GLN A 147 16.03 3.23 -3.57
N GLY A 148 17.11 3.89 -4.01
CA GLY A 148 18.13 4.43 -3.12
C GLY A 148 17.55 5.39 -2.08
N PHE A 149 16.66 6.30 -2.51
CA PHE A 149 15.94 7.20 -1.62
C PHE A 149 15.09 6.42 -0.59
N LEU A 150 14.24 5.49 -1.03
CA LEU A 150 13.35 4.72 -0.17
C LEU A 150 14.13 3.93 0.90
N LYS A 151 15.21 3.25 0.48
CA LYS A 151 16.10 2.53 1.40
C LYS A 151 16.77 3.45 2.40
N GLY A 152 17.18 4.64 1.96
CA GLY A 152 17.79 5.66 2.82
C GLY A 152 16.86 6.25 3.89
N LEU A 153 15.54 6.06 3.78
CA LEU A 153 14.58 6.48 4.81
C LEU A 153 14.48 5.52 5.99
N GLN A 154 15.03 4.31 5.88
CA GLN A 154 14.89 3.29 6.90
C GLN A 154 15.68 3.66 8.16
N VAL A 155 15.06 3.50 9.33
CA VAL A 155 15.74 3.75 10.61
C VAL A 155 16.78 2.66 10.86
N ILE A 156 18.03 3.07 11.03
CA ILE A 156 19.18 2.17 11.25
C ILE A 156 19.64 2.10 12.71
N ASP A 157 19.12 2.96 13.57
CA ASP A 157 19.43 2.95 15.00
C ASP A 157 18.70 1.79 15.70
N GLU A 158 19.44 0.76 16.10
CA GLU A 158 18.92 -0.47 16.71
C GLU A 158 18.22 -0.22 18.05
N GLU A 159 18.63 0.82 18.77
CA GLU A 159 18.05 1.23 20.05
C GLU A 159 16.72 1.97 19.87
N SER A 160 16.44 2.45 18.66
CA SER A 160 15.17 3.12 18.36
C SER A 160 14.02 2.12 18.39
N VAL A 161 12.91 2.50 19.04
CA VAL A 161 11.63 1.76 18.92
C VAL A 161 11.19 1.59 17.47
N TYR A 162 11.57 2.54 16.60
CA TYR A 162 11.27 2.53 15.18
C TYR A 162 12.32 1.85 14.30
N TYR A 163 13.30 1.13 14.87
CA TYR A 163 14.32 0.43 14.08
C TYR A 163 13.71 -0.37 12.93
N GLY A 164 14.25 -0.16 11.72
CA GLY A 164 13.78 -0.76 10.48
C GLY A 164 12.53 -0.15 9.85
N GLY A 165 11.90 0.82 10.52
CA GLY A 165 10.72 1.53 10.02
C GLY A 165 11.04 2.55 8.94
N ILE A 166 10.05 2.83 8.09
CA ILE A 166 10.07 3.90 7.09
C ILE A 166 8.84 4.79 7.31
N GLY A 167 9.04 6.11 7.29
CA GLY A 167 7.96 7.09 7.47
C GLY A 167 7.72 7.91 6.22
N TYR A 168 7.03 9.04 6.34
CA TYR A 168 6.69 9.88 5.19
C TYR A 168 7.88 10.53 4.47
N GLY A 169 9.06 10.59 5.10
CA GLY A 169 10.23 11.34 4.60
C GLY A 169 10.12 12.86 4.78
N SER A 170 8.90 13.40 4.95
CA SER A 170 8.65 14.80 5.34
C SER A 170 8.59 15.01 6.86
N ARG A 171 8.47 13.93 7.63
CA ARG A 171 8.41 13.94 9.10
C ARG A 171 9.53 13.08 9.68
N GLN A 172 10.28 13.65 10.61
CA GLN A 172 11.45 12.99 11.20
C GLN A 172 11.06 12.02 12.32
N ASP A 173 10.00 12.31 13.04
CA ASP A 173 9.62 11.69 14.32
C ASP A 173 8.86 10.36 14.17
N VAL A 174 7.88 10.27 13.25
CA VAL A 174 7.03 9.07 13.15
C VAL A 174 7.46 8.17 11.99
N LYS A 175 7.52 6.85 12.27
CA LYS A 175 7.66 5.77 11.28
C LYS A 175 6.51 4.81 11.51
N ASP A 176 5.82 4.43 10.45
CA ASP A 176 4.56 3.70 10.54
C ASP A 176 4.47 2.57 9.52
N LEU A 177 3.61 1.60 9.82
CA LEU A 177 3.44 0.41 9.01
C LEU A 177 2.84 0.72 7.64
N SER A 178 2.02 1.77 7.51
CA SER A 178 1.45 2.16 6.23
C SER A 178 2.53 2.60 5.23
N ASN A 179 3.48 3.42 5.69
CA ASN A 179 4.59 3.93 4.91
C ASN A 179 5.66 2.88 4.66
N LEU A 180 5.96 2.03 5.65
CA LEU A 180 6.84 0.89 5.45
C LEU A 180 6.28 -0.04 4.36
N ASN A 181 5.02 -0.46 4.47
CA ASN A 181 4.39 -1.39 3.54
C ASN A 181 4.50 -0.91 2.08
N LEU A 182 4.18 0.36 1.82
CA LEU A 182 4.30 0.93 0.47
C LEU A 182 5.73 0.98 -0.03
N ALA A 183 6.67 1.43 0.81
CA ALA A 183 8.08 1.52 0.44
C ALA A 183 8.64 0.14 0.06
N ILE A 184 8.41 -0.87 0.91
CA ILE A 184 8.95 -2.21 0.66
C ILE A 184 8.21 -2.92 -0.47
N GLN A 185 6.91 -2.67 -0.67
CA GLN A 185 6.20 -3.14 -1.87
C GLN A 185 6.86 -2.58 -3.12
N ALA A 186 7.13 -1.27 -3.17
CA ALA A 186 7.79 -0.63 -4.29
C ALA A 186 9.19 -1.22 -4.55
N LEU A 187 9.97 -1.46 -3.48
CA LEU A 187 11.28 -2.13 -3.58
C LEU A 187 11.16 -3.55 -4.16
N LYS A 188 10.21 -4.35 -3.67
CA LYS A 188 10.00 -5.72 -4.15
C LYS A 188 9.60 -5.75 -5.62
N GLU A 189 8.60 -4.96 -5.98
CA GLU A 189 8.02 -4.92 -7.32
C GLU A 189 8.95 -4.28 -8.35
N SER A 190 9.96 -3.54 -7.92
CA SER A 190 11.04 -3.00 -8.77
C SER A 190 12.33 -3.83 -8.73
N GLY A 191 12.28 -5.03 -8.13
CA GLY A 191 13.37 -6.01 -8.20
C GLY A 191 14.53 -5.81 -7.23
N SER A 192 14.34 -5.03 -6.14
CA SER A 192 15.36 -4.92 -5.08
C SER A 192 15.48 -6.22 -4.28
N ASP A 193 16.70 -6.71 -4.10
CA ASP A 193 17.06 -7.94 -3.39
C ASP A 193 17.92 -7.67 -2.13
N ASP A 194 17.95 -6.42 -1.67
CA ASP A 194 18.73 -5.93 -0.54
C ASP A 194 18.31 -6.57 0.80
N GLN A 195 18.98 -7.68 1.17
CA GLN A 195 18.63 -8.48 2.36
C GLN A 195 18.61 -7.67 3.65
N GLU A 196 19.53 -6.72 3.80
CA GLU A 196 19.62 -5.88 5.00
C GLU A 196 18.39 -5.00 5.21
N VAL A 197 17.75 -4.55 4.12
CA VAL A 197 16.51 -3.77 4.20
C VAL A 197 15.34 -4.65 4.66
N TRP A 198 15.29 -5.88 4.14
CA TRP A 198 14.23 -6.85 4.48
C TRP A 198 14.33 -7.29 5.94
N ASP A 199 15.53 -7.59 6.43
CA ASP A 199 15.75 -8.00 7.82
C ASP A 199 15.32 -6.91 8.81
N LYS A 200 15.70 -5.66 8.52
CA LYS A 200 15.27 -4.49 9.29
C LYS A 200 13.75 -4.29 9.23
N ALA A 201 13.14 -4.43 8.05
CA ALA A 201 11.69 -4.32 7.90
C ALA A 201 10.95 -5.41 8.72
N ILE A 202 11.46 -6.64 8.75
CA ILE A 202 10.91 -7.73 9.57
C ILE A 202 10.94 -7.36 11.06
N LYS A 203 12.04 -6.78 11.56
CA LYS A 203 12.10 -6.33 12.95
C LYS A 203 11.09 -5.23 13.27
N PHE A 204 10.84 -4.31 12.35
CA PHE A 204 9.77 -3.31 12.51
C PHE A 204 8.37 -3.95 12.48
N LEU A 205 8.15 -4.95 11.63
CA LEU A 205 6.88 -5.69 11.57
C LEU A 205 6.59 -6.42 12.88
N GLU A 206 7.59 -7.08 13.45
CA GLU A 206 7.48 -7.68 14.78
C GLU A 206 7.02 -6.66 15.82
N ARG A 207 7.63 -5.46 15.81
CA ARG A 207 7.30 -4.38 16.75
C ARG A 207 5.96 -3.71 16.50
N THR A 208 5.31 -3.94 15.36
CA THR A 208 3.96 -3.43 15.06
C THR A 208 2.89 -4.51 15.14
N GLN A 209 3.27 -5.78 15.25
CA GLN A 209 2.35 -6.90 15.45
C GLN A 209 2.02 -7.06 16.94
N ASN A 210 0.74 -7.18 17.27
CA ASN A 210 0.26 -7.48 18.61
C ASN A 210 0.47 -8.98 18.94
N ARG A 211 1.75 -9.36 19.12
CA ARG A 211 2.21 -10.73 19.39
C ARG A 211 3.44 -10.73 20.30
N SER A 212 3.25 -10.92 21.60
CA SER A 212 4.28 -10.85 22.64
C SER A 212 5.43 -11.85 22.45
N GLU A 213 5.19 -12.99 21.78
CA GLU A 213 6.24 -13.98 21.50
C GLU A 213 7.33 -13.48 20.53
N SER A 214 7.04 -12.44 19.75
CA SER A 214 7.99 -11.83 18.79
C SER A 214 8.14 -10.32 18.95
N ASN A 215 7.26 -9.64 19.69
CA ASN A 215 7.27 -8.20 19.88
C ASN A 215 7.86 -7.83 21.26
N ASP A 216 8.94 -7.06 21.24
CA ASP A 216 9.67 -6.60 22.43
C ASP A 216 9.10 -5.30 23.07
N GLN A 217 7.98 -4.77 22.54
CA GLN A 217 7.33 -3.57 23.04
C GLN A 217 6.39 -3.87 24.22
N SER A 218 6.36 -2.97 25.21
CA SER A 218 5.60 -3.18 26.46
C SER A 218 4.09 -3.27 26.29
N TRP A 219 3.55 -2.79 25.17
CA TRP A 219 2.12 -2.85 24.86
C TRP A 219 1.71 -4.17 24.21
N ALA A 220 2.66 -5.01 23.79
CA ALA A 220 2.37 -6.22 23.04
C ALA A 220 1.55 -7.23 23.88
N GLY A 221 0.36 -7.53 23.38
CA GLY A 221 -0.45 -8.69 23.75
C GLY A 221 -0.35 -9.78 22.68
N ASN A 222 -1.42 -10.56 22.48
CA ASN A 222 -1.39 -11.79 21.68
C ASN A 222 -2.62 -11.98 20.77
N ASP A 223 -3.17 -10.90 20.20
CA ASP A 223 -4.28 -11.03 19.25
C ASP A 223 -3.82 -11.39 17.82
N GLY A 224 -2.54 -11.18 17.49
CA GLY A 224 -1.94 -11.53 16.19
C GLY A 224 -2.13 -10.48 15.08
N GLY A 225 -2.98 -9.47 15.30
CA GLY A 225 -3.18 -8.35 14.40
C GLY A 225 -2.07 -7.31 14.49
N PHE A 226 -2.21 -6.20 13.76
CA PHE A 226 -1.20 -5.13 13.73
C PHE A 226 -1.78 -3.76 14.07
N ILE A 227 -0.91 -2.91 14.61
CA ILE A 227 -1.17 -1.48 14.88
C ILE A 227 -0.39 -0.57 13.93
N TYR A 228 -0.50 0.75 14.12
CA TYR A 228 0.06 1.73 13.19
C TYR A 228 1.56 1.91 13.35
N ALA A 229 2.05 2.01 14.59
CA ALA A 229 3.46 2.30 14.88
C ALA A 229 3.92 1.59 16.18
N PRO A 230 5.23 1.30 16.30
CA PRO A 230 5.76 0.45 17.38
C PRO A 230 5.75 1.10 18.77
N ASP A 231 5.52 2.41 18.85
CA ASP A 231 5.34 3.15 20.11
C ASP A 231 3.97 2.92 20.78
N GLY A 232 3.12 2.07 20.21
CA GLY A 232 1.77 1.79 20.70
C GLY A 232 0.69 2.63 20.03
N GLU A 233 1.02 3.41 19.00
CA GLU A 233 0.00 4.15 18.25
C GLU A 233 -0.91 3.19 17.46
N SER A 234 -2.21 3.28 17.74
CA SER A 234 -3.26 2.65 16.92
C SER A 234 -4.31 3.67 16.50
N LYS A 235 -4.63 3.69 15.19
CA LYS A 235 -5.72 4.50 14.65
C LYS A 235 -7.12 3.93 14.97
N ALA A 236 -7.19 2.74 15.55
CA ALA A 236 -8.42 2.16 16.10
C ALA A 236 -8.61 2.44 17.60
N GLY A 237 -7.71 3.23 18.20
CA GLY A 237 -7.74 3.56 19.63
C GLY A 237 -7.31 2.38 20.51
N THR A 238 -7.70 2.43 21.79
CA THR A 238 -7.36 1.43 22.80
C THR A 238 -8.58 0.61 23.22
N ASP A 239 -8.37 -0.62 23.68
CA ASP A 239 -9.39 -1.47 24.27
C ASP A 239 -9.81 -1.01 25.68
N ALA A 240 -10.69 -1.76 26.35
CA ALA A 240 -11.16 -1.43 27.70
C ALA A 240 -10.07 -1.54 28.77
N ALA A 241 -9.00 -2.31 28.52
CA ALA A 241 -7.84 -2.42 29.39
C ALA A 241 -6.78 -1.33 29.11
N GLY A 242 -6.97 -0.51 28.07
CA GLY A 242 -6.04 0.54 27.66
C GLY A 242 -4.99 0.06 26.64
N SER A 243 -5.09 -1.17 26.13
CA SER A 243 -4.14 -1.72 25.16
C SER A 243 -4.45 -1.20 23.74
N PRO A 244 -3.46 -0.88 22.90
CA PRO A 244 -3.69 -0.49 21.50
C PRO A 244 -4.44 -1.59 20.73
N ARG A 245 -5.49 -1.22 19.97
CA ARG A 245 -6.25 -2.20 19.17
C ARG A 245 -5.58 -2.49 17.85
N SER A 246 -5.47 -3.76 17.50
CA SER A 246 -5.22 -4.19 16.12
C SER A 246 -6.40 -3.82 15.20
N TYR A 247 -6.14 -3.57 13.91
CA TYR A 247 -7.20 -3.22 12.96
C TYR A 247 -6.91 -3.63 11.51
N ALA A 248 -7.98 -3.81 10.74
CA ALA A 248 -7.96 -4.51 9.46
C ALA A 248 -6.92 -4.01 8.45
N SER A 249 -6.80 -2.69 8.26
CA SER A 249 -5.85 -2.15 7.27
C SER A 249 -4.39 -2.35 7.67
N MET A 250 -4.04 -2.27 8.96
CA MET A 250 -2.67 -2.55 9.41
C MET A 250 -2.39 -4.05 9.47
N THR A 251 -3.37 -4.87 9.87
CA THR A 251 -3.17 -6.33 9.84
C THR A 251 -2.96 -6.81 8.40
N TYR A 252 -3.73 -6.28 7.44
CA TYR A 252 -3.50 -6.54 6.01
C TYR A 252 -2.11 -6.06 5.56
N ALA A 253 -1.74 -4.82 5.89
CA ALA A 253 -0.44 -4.26 5.52
C ALA A 253 0.73 -5.06 6.12
N GLY A 254 0.63 -5.50 7.38
CA GLY A 254 1.62 -6.32 8.06
C GLY A 254 1.78 -7.70 7.43
N LEU A 255 0.66 -8.38 7.16
CA LEU A 255 0.68 -9.67 6.45
C LEU A 255 1.30 -9.54 5.06
N LEU A 256 0.88 -8.54 4.28
CA LEU A 256 1.41 -8.28 2.95
C LEU A 256 2.91 -7.96 2.99
N SER A 257 3.34 -7.20 4.00
CA SER A 257 4.74 -6.86 4.22
C SER A 257 5.60 -8.09 4.52
N PHE A 258 5.12 -9.02 5.34
CA PHE A 258 5.81 -10.31 5.56
C PHE A 258 5.95 -11.11 4.27
N ILE A 259 4.90 -11.13 3.43
CA ILE A 259 4.95 -11.80 2.12
C ILE A 259 6.01 -11.17 1.22
N TYR A 260 6.07 -9.84 1.13
CA TYR A 260 7.10 -9.15 0.34
C TYR A 260 8.52 -9.41 0.86
N ALA A 261 8.67 -9.52 2.18
CA ALA A 261 9.93 -9.90 2.84
C ALA A 261 10.25 -11.41 2.75
N ASN A 262 9.47 -12.20 2.01
CA ASN A 262 9.64 -13.66 1.86
C ASN A 262 9.61 -14.45 3.19
N VAL A 263 8.90 -13.97 4.21
CA VAL A 263 8.68 -14.76 5.42
C VAL A 263 7.81 -15.98 5.07
N ASP A 264 8.17 -17.16 5.58
CA ASP A 264 7.47 -18.41 5.24
C ASP A 264 5.99 -18.34 5.59
N LYS A 265 5.14 -18.89 4.73
CA LYS A 265 3.69 -18.89 4.95
C LYS A 265 3.28 -19.55 6.26
N ASN A 266 4.07 -20.52 6.77
CA ASN A 266 3.79 -21.24 8.01
C ASN A 266 4.48 -20.60 9.22
N ASP A 267 5.20 -19.49 9.04
CA ASP A 267 5.75 -18.72 10.16
C ASP A 267 4.62 -18.29 11.10
N GLU A 268 4.84 -18.42 12.40
CA GLU A 268 3.81 -18.17 13.40
C GLU A 268 3.30 -16.72 13.37
N ARG A 269 4.16 -15.75 13.00
CA ARG A 269 3.79 -14.34 12.84
C ARG A 269 2.81 -14.17 11.67
N VAL A 270 3.08 -14.84 10.55
CA VAL A 270 2.22 -14.85 9.36
C VAL A 270 0.89 -15.52 9.65
N GLN A 271 0.92 -16.69 10.30
CA GLN A 271 -0.29 -17.44 10.67
C GLN A 271 -1.17 -16.67 11.65
N ALA A 272 -0.59 -15.97 12.62
CA ALA A 272 -1.34 -15.13 13.56
C ALA A 272 -2.10 -14.00 12.85
N ALA A 273 -1.42 -13.29 11.94
CA ALA A 273 -2.04 -12.22 11.15
C ALA A 273 -3.16 -12.75 10.23
N PHE A 274 -2.91 -13.88 9.57
CA PHE A 274 -3.89 -14.52 8.69
C PHE A 274 -5.12 -14.99 9.48
N LYS A 275 -4.92 -15.58 10.66
CA LYS A 275 -6.03 -15.97 11.56
C LYS A 275 -6.85 -14.75 11.97
N TRP A 276 -6.20 -13.67 12.40
CA TRP A 276 -6.88 -12.43 12.80
C TRP A 276 -7.79 -11.90 11.67
N ILE A 277 -7.29 -11.86 10.43
CA ILE A 277 -8.04 -11.42 9.24
C ILE A 277 -9.24 -12.32 8.94
N LYS A 278 -9.16 -13.63 9.23
CA LYS A 278 -10.29 -14.54 8.99
C LYS A 278 -11.42 -14.37 10.02
N GLU A 279 -11.11 -13.85 11.18
CA GLU A 279 -12.04 -13.77 12.31
C GLU A 279 -12.75 -12.40 12.42
N HIS A 280 -12.33 -11.40 11.64
CA HIS A 280 -12.81 -10.01 11.68
C HIS A 280 -13.19 -9.49 10.29
#